data_AF-A0A5A7Z0C0-F1
#
_entry.id   AF-A0A5A7Z0C0-F1
#
_cell.length_a   1.000
_cell.length_b   1.000
_cell.length_c   1.000
_cell.angle_alpha   90.00
_cell.angle_beta   90.00
_cell.angle_gamma   90.00
#
_symmetry.space_group_name_H-M   'P 1'
#
loop_
_entity.id
_entity.type
_entity.pdbx_description
1 polymer ?
#
loop_
_entity_poly.entity_id
_entity_poly.type
_entity_poly.pdbx_seq_one_letter_code
_entity_poly.pdbx_strand_id
1 'polypeptide(L)'
;MAKRVKSLPQERGTILFDVVFEDGSRASNRRVPMEMLGGLDGDQPARELIEQQEAEIAQKAGRPPRAIRSLTRAAKPEPKPARD
;
A
#
# COMPACT_ATOMS: atom_id res chain seq x y z
N MET A 1 -35.62 -24.40 -1.00
CA MET A 1 -35.15 -23.21 -0.25
C MET A 1 -33.64 -23.10 -0.41
N ALA A 2 -33.15 -22.12 -1.16
CA ALA A 2 -31.71 -21.93 -1.36
C ALA A 2 -31.10 -21.37 -0.05
N LYS A 3 -30.09 -22.06 0.47
CA LYS A 3 -29.36 -21.64 1.68
C LYS A 3 -28.63 -20.33 1.35
N ARG A 4 -28.87 -19.28 2.15
CA ARG A 4 -28.18 -17.99 2.04
C ARG A 4 -26.68 -18.23 2.26
N VAL A 5 -25.90 -18.17 1.19
CA VAL A 5 -24.44 -18.15 1.28
C VAL A 5 -24.07 -16.88 2.02
N LYS A 6 -23.45 -17.02 3.19
CA LYS A 6 -23.02 -15.90 4.02
C LYS A 6 -21.85 -15.27 3.29
N SER A 7 -22.07 -14.14 2.60
CA SER A 7 -20.99 -13.36 2.01
C SER A 7 -19.96 -13.11 3.10
N LEU A 8 -18.70 -13.51 2.87
CA LEU A 8 -17.59 -13.18 3.74
C LEU A 8 -17.60 -11.65 3.97
N PRO A 9 -17.28 -11.15 5.18
CA PRO A 9 -17.10 -9.72 5.38
C PRO A 9 -16.16 -9.25 4.30
N GLN A 10 -16.57 -8.29 3.47
CA GLN A 10 -15.70 -7.77 2.42
C GLN A 10 -14.32 -7.49 3.01
N GLU A 11 -13.28 -7.85 2.25
CA GLU A 11 -11.87 -7.80 2.60
C GLU A 11 -11.40 -6.34 2.76
N ARG A 12 -12.00 -5.63 3.71
CA ARG A 12 -11.80 -4.21 4.04
C ARG A 12 -10.49 -4.08 4.81
N GLY A 13 -9.39 -4.29 4.12
CA GLY A 13 -8.04 -4.17 4.62
C GLY A 13 -7.23 -3.19 3.79
N THR A 14 -6.24 -2.56 4.41
CA THR A 14 -5.20 -1.82 3.72
C THR A 14 -3.88 -2.45 4.06
N ILE A 15 -3.08 -2.75 3.05
CA ILE A 15 -1.69 -3.16 3.21
C ILE A 15 -0.82 -1.90 3.09
N LEU A 16 0.18 -1.82 3.98
CA LEU A 16 1.15 -0.73 3.98
C LEU A 16 2.37 -1.15 3.17
N PHE A 17 2.94 -0.18 2.47
CA PHE A 17 4.18 -0.35 1.70
C PHE A 17 5.23 0.67 2.12
N ASP A 18 6.47 0.20 2.12
CA ASP A 18 7.67 1.00 2.12
C ASP A 18 8.18 1.17 0.69
N VAL A 19 8.58 2.39 0.35
CA VAL A 19 9.01 2.82 -0.98
C VAL A 19 10.43 3.34 -0.87
N VAL A 20 11.30 2.87 -1.75
CA VAL A 20 12.64 3.42 -1.97
C VAL A 20 12.63 4.07 -3.36
N PHE A 21 13.10 5.30 -3.45
CA PHE A 21 13.21 6.04 -4.70
C PHE A 21 14.62 5.92 -5.29
N GLU A 22 14.75 6.24 -6.58
CA GLU A 22 16.04 6.25 -7.29
C GLU A 22 17.07 7.21 -6.68
N ASP A 23 16.62 8.31 -6.07
CA ASP A 23 17.47 9.28 -5.37
C ASP A 23 17.94 8.80 -3.98
N GLY A 24 17.60 7.57 -3.59
CA GLY A 24 17.92 6.99 -2.28
C GLY A 24 16.99 7.44 -1.15
N SER A 25 16.05 8.36 -1.41
CA SER A 25 15.05 8.75 -0.43
C SER A 25 14.03 7.63 -0.20
N ARG A 26 13.28 7.72 0.90
CA ARG A 26 12.30 6.71 1.30
C ARG A 26 10.96 7.34 1.69
N ALA A 27 9.88 6.62 1.43
CA ALA A 27 8.56 6.88 1.98
C ALA A 27 7.99 5.61 2.60
N SER A 28 7.29 5.75 3.72
CA SER A 28 6.67 4.65 4.46
C SER A 28 5.17 4.87 4.58
N ASN A 29 4.44 3.86 5.06
CA ASN A 29 3.00 3.92 5.29
C ASN A 29 2.18 4.25 4.03
N ARG A 30 2.66 3.84 2.85
CA ARG A 30 1.87 3.95 1.61
C ARG A 30 0.75 2.92 1.62
N ARG A 31 -0.49 3.39 1.53
CA ARG A 31 -1.69 2.59 1.75
C ARG A 31 -2.20 2.05 0.42
N VAL A 32 -2.38 0.73 0.35
CA VAL A 32 -2.97 0.04 -0.80
C VAL A 32 -4.14 -0.82 -0.32
N PRO A 33 -5.34 -0.67 -0.91
CA PRO A 33 -6.47 -1.55 -0.60
C PRO A 33 -6.11 -3.01 -0.88
N MET A 34 -6.41 -3.89 0.07
CA MET A 34 -6.18 -5.33 -0.08
C MET A 34 -6.95 -5.91 -1.27
N GLU A 35 -8.09 -5.31 -1.61
CA GLU A 35 -8.93 -5.65 -2.76
C GLU A 35 -8.21 -5.55 -4.10
N MET A 36 -7.18 -4.68 -4.18
CA MET A 36 -6.33 -4.55 -5.37
C MET A 36 -5.17 -5.56 -5.35
N LEU A 37 -4.96 -6.28 -4.26
CA LEU A 37 -3.84 -7.20 -4.07
C LEU A 37 -4.34 -8.65 -4.07
N GLY A 38 -3.55 -9.58 -4.60
CA GLY A 38 -3.86 -11.02 -4.48
C GLY A 38 -4.59 -11.65 -5.67
N GLY A 39 -4.62 -10.98 -6.82
CA GLY A 39 -4.87 -11.60 -8.13
C GLY A 39 -3.62 -12.29 -8.70
N LEU A 40 -3.68 -12.73 -9.97
CA LEU A 40 -2.52 -13.30 -10.69
C LEU A 40 -1.31 -12.35 -10.71
N ASP A 41 -1.59 -11.04 -10.72
CA ASP A 41 -0.59 -9.96 -10.77
C ASP A 41 0.01 -9.61 -9.40
N GLY A 42 -0.42 -10.29 -8.32
CA GLY A 42 0.15 -10.16 -6.99
C GLY A 42 0.13 -8.72 -6.45
N ASP A 43 1.31 -8.09 -6.40
CA ASP A 43 1.55 -6.72 -5.92
C ASP A 43 1.77 -5.69 -7.04
N GLN A 44 1.74 -6.07 -8.31
CA GLN A 44 1.90 -5.14 -9.43
C GLN A 44 0.94 -3.93 -9.37
N PRO A 45 -0.38 -4.09 -9.12
CA PRO A 45 -1.29 -2.94 -8.99
C PRO A 45 -0.97 -2.03 -7.80
N ALA A 46 -0.20 -2.49 -6.81
CA ALA A 46 0.28 -1.64 -5.73
C ALA A 46 1.22 -0.55 -6.25
N ARG A 47 2.05 -0.89 -7.24
CA ARG A 47 3.06 0.03 -7.79
C ARG A 47 2.41 1.22 -8.45
N GLU A 48 1.47 0.99 -9.37
CA GLU A 48 0.81 2.06 -10.12
C GLU A 48 0.04 3.02 -9.19
N LEU A 49 -0.71 2.45 -8.22
CA LEU A 49 -1.42 3.26 -7.24
C LEU A 49 -0.45 4.14 -6.42
N ILE A 50 0.67 3.56 -5.97
CA ILE A 50 1.64 4.30 -5.15
C ILE A 50 2.37 5.35 -5.98
N GLU A 51 2.70 5.08 -7.25
CA GLU A 51 3.27 6.07 -8.17
C GLU A 51 2.34 7.25 -8.37
N GLN A 52 1.04 7.00 -8.52
CA GLN A 52 0.05 8.07 -8.64
C GLN A 52 -0.06 8.89 -7.35
N GLN A 53 -0.09 8.24 -6.18
CA GLN A 53 -0.05 8.94 -4.89
C GLN A 53 1.21 9.82 -4.74
N GLU A 54 2.38 9.31 -5.12
CA GLU A 54 3.64 10.07 -5.06
C GLU A 54 3.64 11.26 -6.02
N ALA A 55 3.10 11.10 -7.23
CA ALA A 55 2.97 12.19 -8.19
C ALA A 55 2.07 13.31 -7.65
N GLU A 56 0.93 12.96 -7.06
CA GLU A 56 0.04 13.94 -6.41
C GLU A 56 0.71 14.65 -5.22
N ILE A 57 1.45 13.90 -4.39
CA ILE A 57 2.19 14.47 -3.26
C ILE A 57 3.28 15.41 -3.76
N ALA A 58 4.02 15.02 -4.79
CA ALA A 58 5.07 15.83 -5.40
C ALA A 58 4.50 17.13 -5.96
N GLN A 59 3.38 17.04 -6.70
CA GLN A 59 2.66 18.19 -7.21
C GLN A 59 2.22 19.14 -6.09
N LYS A 60 1.56 18.62 -5.03
CA LYS A 60 1.13 19.41 -3.88
C LYS A 60 2.29 20.04 -3.11
N ALA A 61 3.46 19.38 -3.12
CA ALA A 61 4.67 19.87 -2.47
C ALA A 61 5.54 20.77 -3.37
N GLY A 62 5.14 21.03 -4.61
CA GLY A 62 5.90 21.87 -5.55
C GLY A 62 7.25 21.27 -5.98
N ARG A 63 7.38 19.94 -5.96
CA ARG A 63 8.61 19.21 -6.33
C ARG A 63 8.35 18.27 -7.51
N PRO A 64 9.37 17.92 -8.32
CA PRO A 64 9.20 16.94 -9.39
C PRO A 64 8.83 15.55 -8.83
N PRO A 65 8.08 14.74 -9.60
CA PRO A 65 7.79 13.35 -9.23
C PRO A 65 9.09 12.55 -9.15
N ARG A 66 9.14 11.61 -8.18
CA ARG A 66 10.31 10.75 -7.96
C ARG A 66 10.04 9.36 -8.50
N ALA A 67 11.03 8.78 -9.19
CA ALA A 67 10.94 7.42 -9.68
C ALA A 67 11.09 6.42 -8.53
N ILE A 68 10.17 5.44 -8.47
CA ILE A 68 10.23 4.35 -7.49
C ILE A 68 11.25 3.31 -7.97
N ARG A 69 12.22 3.02 -7.10
CA ARG A 69 13.22 1.96 -7.29
C ARG A 69 12.72 0.61 -6.79
N SER A 70 12.11 0.58 -5.60
CA SER A 70 11.59 -0.65 -5.02
C SER A 70 10.41 -0.41 -4.08
N LEU A 71 9.51 -1.40 -4.04
CA LEU A 71 8.35 -1.46 -3.15
C LEU A 71 8.46 -2.70 -2.28
N THR A 72 8.13 -2.57 -1.00
CA THR A 72 8.12 -3.70 -0.06
C THR A 72 6.91 -3.60 0.84
N ARG A 73 6.17 -4.70 1.02
CA ARG A 73 5.08 -4.75 2.00
C ARG A 73 5.66 -4.52 3.39
N ALA A 74 5.17 -3.51 4.10
CA ALA A 74 5.58 -3.26 5.47
C ALA A 74 5.06 -4.41 6.36
N ALA A 75 5.94 -4.95 7.21
CA ALA A 75 5.53 -5.93 8.21
C ALA A 75 4.45 -5.30 9.13
N LYS A 76 3.49 -6.12 9.60
CA LYS A 76 2.56 -5.65 10.63
C LYS A 76 3.39 -5.13 11.81
N PRO A 77 3.16 -3.90 12.30
CA PRO A 77 3.85 -3.44 13.48
C PRO A 77 3.55 -4.44 14.60
N GLU A 78 4.59 -5.00 15.22
CA GLU A 78 4.42 -5.74 16.47
C GLU A 78 3.70 -4.81 17.46
N PRO A 79 2.74 -5.31 18.26
CA PRO A 79 2.08 -4.49 19.25
C PRO A 79 3.15 -3.90 20.16
N LYS A 80 3.24 -2.55 20.19
CA LYS A 80 4.16 -1.86 21.09
C LYS A 80 3.87 -2.35 22.50
N PRO A 81 4.88 -2.74 23.30
CA PRO A 81 4.64 -3.18 24.67
C PRO A 81 3.87 -2.07 25.38
N ALA A 82 2.77 -2.45 26.05
CA ALA A 82 2.02 -1.54 26.89
C ALA A 82 3.02 -0.91 27.88
N ARG A 83 3.22 0.41 27.80
CA ARG A 83 3.94 1.12 28.85
C ARG A 83 3.01 1.11 30.07
N ASP A 84 3.53 0.55 31.16
CA ASP A 84 2.94 0.55 32.51
C ASP A 84 2.72 1.99 33.01
#